data_AF-A0A2M7IN76-F1
#
_entry.id   AF-A0A2M7IN76-F1
#
_cell.length_a   1.000
_cell.length_b   1.000
_cell.length_c   1.000
_cell.angle_alpha   90.00
_cell.angle_beta   90.00
_cell.angle_gamma   90.00
#
_symmetry.space_group_name_H-M   'P 1'
#
loop_
_entity.id
_entity.type
_entity.pdbx_description
1 polymer ?
#
loop_
_entity_poly.entity_id
_entity_poly.type
_entity_poly.pdbx_seq_one_letter_code
_entity_poly.pdbx_strand_id
1 'polypeptide(L)'
;QLANVNSNTVNNWYHTFRVWIATYQEEQIAKSAGEFELDESYFGGVKKKTHAEERRKRGRGAENKISMFGIKKRDDGSVYTQIIGKCLKINLIAHY
;
A
#
# COMPACT_ATOMS: atom_id res chain seq x y z
N GLN A 1 28.26 -5.95 -2.66
CA GLN A 1 27.48 -5.98 -3.91
C GLN A 1 27.15 -7.44 -4.20
N LEU A 2 25.87 -7.82 -4.36
CA LEU A 2 25.45 -9.24 -4.41
C LEU A 2 25.35 -9.83 -5.83
N ALA A 3 25.01 -9.01 -6.84
CA ALA A 3 24.76 -9.49 -8.22
C ALA A 3 25.63 -8.80 -9.29
N ASN A 4 26.62 -7.98 -8.89
CA ASN A 4 27.43 -7.15 -9.79
C ASN A 4 26.63 -6.25 -10.76
N VAL A 5 25.42 -5.84 -10.37
CA VAL A 5 24.54 -4.92 -11.12
C VAL A 5 24.45 -3.58 -10.39
N ASN A 6 24.28 -2.48 -11.14
CA ASN A 6 24.05 -1.14 -10.58
C ASN A 6 22.72 -1.09 -9.82
N SER A 7 22.69 -0.41 -8.66
CA SER A 7 21.49 -0.29 -7.82
C SER A 7 20.29 0.35 -8.54
N ASN A 8 20.52 1.30 -9.43
CA ASN A 8 19.47 1.93 -10.21
C ASN A 8 18.84 0.94 -11.20
N THR A 9 19.65 0.09 -11.82
CA THR A 9 19.18 -0.99 -12.69
C THR A 9 18.34 -2.00 -11.92
N VAL A 10 18.82 -2.42 -10.74
CA VAL A 10 18.06 -3.32 -9.84
C VAL A 10 16.73 -2.67 -9.45
N ASN A 11 16.74 -1.41 -9.03
CA ASN A 11 15.52 -0.68 -8.66
C ASN A 11 14.53 -0.59 -9.84
N ASN A 12 15.03 -0.38 -11.05
CA ASN A 12 14.21 -0.35 -12.25
C ASN A 12 13.54 -1.72 -12.51
N TRP A 13 14.30 -2.81 -12.43
CA TRP A 13 13.73 -4.16 -12.59
C TRP A 13 12.68 -4.48 -11.53
N TYR A 14 12.97 -4.19 -10.26
CA TYR A 14 11.98 -4.37 -9.19
C TYR A 14 10.75 -3.50 -9.38
N HIS A 15 10.90 -2.28 -9.89
CA HIS A 15 9.76 -1.44 -10.23
C HIS A 15 8.89 -2.09 -11.29
N THR A 16 9.48 -2.59 -12.38
CA THR A 16 8.74 -3.32 -13.43
C THR A 16 8.00 -4.52 -12.86
N PHE A 17 8.66 -5.35 -12.05
CA PHE A 17 8.01 -6.51 -11.42
C PHE A 17 6.85 -6.09 -10.51
N ARG A 18 7.01 -5.03 -9.72
CA ARG A 18 5.96 -4.51 -8.85
C ARG A 18 4.74 -4.04 -9.63
N VAL A 19 4.93 -3.36 -10.75
CA VAL A 19 3.82 -2.94 -11.63
C VAL A 19 3.07 -4.17 -12.14
N TRP A 20 3.78 -5.19 -12.63
CA TRP A 20 3.15 -6.40 -13.15
C TRP A 20 2.38 -7.17 -12.08
N ILE A 21 2.95 -7.31 -10.89
CA ILE A 21 2.28 -7.94 -9.75
C ILE A 21 1.02 -7.16 -9.36
N ALA A 22 1.10 -5.83 -9.32
CA ALA A 22 -0.05 -4.98 -8.97
C ALA A 22 -1.18 -5.15 -10.00
N THR A 23 -0.88 -5.07 -11.30
CA THR A 23 -1.88 -5.26 -12.36
C THR A 23 -2.52 -6.65 -12.29
N TYR A 24 -1.71 -7.70 -12.09
CA TYR A 24 -2.24 -9.05 -11.93
C TYR A 24 -3.17 -9.15 -10.70
N GLN A 25 -2.78 -8.57 -9.57
CA GLN A 25 -3.61 -8.57 -8.36
C GLN A 25 -4.93 -7.82 -8.56
N GLU A 26 -4.92 -6.67 -9.25
CA GLU A 26 -6.14 -5.92 -9.59
C GLU A 26 -7.11 -6.77 -10.42
N GLU A 27 -6.60 -7.50 -11.42
CA GLU A 27 -7.41 -8.41 -12.22
C GLU A 27 -7.98 -9.59 -11.41
N GLN A 28 -7.20 -10.14 -10.47
CA GLN A 28 -7.67 -11.23 -9.61
C GLN A 28 -8.76 -10.76 -8.64
N ILE A 29 -8.60 -9.59 -8.02
CA ILE A 29 -9.64 -9.00 -7.15
C ILE A 29 -10.93 -8.78 -7.92
N ALA A 30 -10.86 -8.21 -9.13
CA ALA A 30 -12.04 -7.96 -9.96
C ALA A 30 -12.81 -9.24 -10.32
N LYS A 31 -12.13 -10.38 -10.37
CA LYS A 31 -12.72 -11.70 -10.62
C LYS A 31 -13.09 -12.44 -9.34
N SER A 32 -12.71 -11.92 -8.18
CA SER A 32 -12.96 -12.55 -6.89
C SER A 32 -14.34 -12.18 -6.34
N ALA A 33 -15.04 -13.18 -5.82
CA ALA A 33 -16.31 -13.02 -5.11
C ALA A 33 -16.23 -13.77 -3.77
N GLY A 34 -17.05 -13.35 -2.80
CA GLY A 34 -17.13 -13.96 -1.48
C GLY A 34 -16.85 -12.98 -0.34
N GLU A 35 -16.56 -13.53 0.84
CA GLU A 35 -16.29 -12.75 2.03
C GLU A 35 -14.80 -12.33 2.11
N PHE A 36 -14.58 -11.05 2.43
CA PHE A 36 -13.25 -10.50 2.64
C PHE A 36 -13.11 -9.99 4.07
N GLU A 37 -11.94 -10.22 4.65
CA GLU A 37 -11.48 -9.54 5.85
C GLU A 37 -10.73 -8.27 5.42
N LEU A 38 -11.08 -7.14 6.03
CA LEU A 38 -10.50 -5.84 5.71
C LEU A 38 -9.65 -5.36 6.90
N ASP A 39 -8.37 -5.13 6.65
CA ASP A 39 -7.43 -4.57 7.62
C ASP A 39 -6.94 -3.17 7.21
N GLU A 40 -6.84 -2.27 8.18
CA GLU A 40 -6.39 -0.89 7.96
C GLU A 40 -4.88 -0.77 8.21
N SER A 41 -4.14 -0.45 7.15
CA SER A 41 -2.69 -0.28 7.21
C SER A 41 -2.25 1.12 6.75
N TYR A 42 -1.22 1.66 7.40
CA TYR A 42 -0.72 3.02 7.14
C TYR A 42 0.78 3.00 6.80
N PHE A 43 1.13 3.37 5.57
CA PHE A 43 2.49 3.25 5.04
C PHE A 43 3.13 4.58 4.65
N GLY A 44 4.47 4.60 4.65
CA GLY A 44 5.27 5.47 3.78
C GLY A 44 4.92 6.95 3.75
N GLY A 45 4.57 7.55 4.89
CA GLY A 45 4.16 8.94 4.89
C GLY A 45 5.26 9.90 4.43
N VAL A 46 4.86 10.95 3.69
CA VAL A 46 5.80 11.97 3.20
C VAL A 46 6.59 12.52 4.38
N LYS A 47 7.92 12.42 4.33
CA LYS A 47 8.79 12.96 5.37
C LYS A 47 8.66 14.49 5.36
N LYS A 48 7.83 15.06 6.25
CA LYS A 48 7.93 16.49 6.58
C LYS A 48 9.30 16.81 7.17
N LYS A 49 9.86 17.94 6.75
CA LYS A 49 11.23 18.37 7.05
C LYS A 49 11.45 18.49 8.55
N THR A 50 12.67 18.15 8.97
CA THR A 50 13.08 18.10 10.38
C THR A 50 13.49 19.47 10.93
N HIS A 51 13.49 20.53 10.10
CA HIS A 51 13.85 21.88 10.53
C HIS A 51 12.93 22.33 11.67
N ALA A 52 13.52 22.96 12.69
CA ALA A 52 12.87 23.26 13.96
C ALA A 52 11.54 24.02 13.80
N GLU A 53 11.43 24.88 12.79
CA GLU A 53 10.21 25.65 12.47
C GLU A 53 9.10 24.80 11.82
N GLU A 54 9.46 23.76 11.05
CA GLU A 54 8.53 22.83 10.38
C GLU A 54 8.39 21.48 11.11
N ARG A 55 9.03 21.35 12.29
CA ARG A 55 9.11 20.12 13.07
C ARG A 55 7.73 19.70 13.55
N ARG A 56 7.44 18.40 13.49
CA ARG A 56 6.13 17.84 13.85
C ARG A 56 5.76 18.18 15.30
N LYS A 57 4.51 18.60 15.51
CA LYS A 57 3.91 18.77 16.87
C LYS A 57 3.58 17.43 17.52
N ARG A 58 3.45 16.35 16.75
CA ARG A 58 3.15 14.97 17.22
C ARG A 58 4.17 13.97 16.66
N GLY A 59 4.31 12.82 17.35
CA GLY A 59 5.30 11.79 17.06
C GLY A 59 5.09 11.04 15.73
N ARG A 60 5.51 9.77 15.68
CA ARG A 60 5.44 8.88 14.49
C ARG A 60 4.01 8.43 14.09
N GLY A 61 2.98 9.19 14.48
CA GLY A 61 1.57 8.88 14.24
C GLY A 61 1.19 8.77 12.77
N ALA A 62 -0.07 8.46 12.48
CA ALA A 62 -0.61 8.30 11.11
C ALA A 62 -0.60 9.59 10.26
N GLU A 63 -0.21 10.72 10.84
CA GLU A 63 -0.12 12.01 10.18
C GLU A 63 0.76 11.93 8.93
N ASN A 64 0.15 12.17 7.76
CA ASN A 64 0.75 12.10 6.42
C ASN A 64 1.14 10.69 5.95
N LYS A 65 0.75 9.61 6.64
CA LYS A 65 0.89 8.24 6.10
C LYS A 65 -0.14 8.01 4.99
N ILE A 66 0.26 7.25 3.98
CA ILE A 66 -0.64 6.77 2.94
C ILE A 66 -1.48 5.66 3.57
N SER A 67 -2.79 5.80 3.50
CA SER A 67 -3.72 4.80 3.99
C SER A 67 -3.93 3.73 2.92
N MET A 68 -3.85 2.46 3.33
CA MET A 68 -4.11 1.31 2.48
C MET A 68 -4.99 0.32 3.22
N PHE A 69 -5.88 -0.36 2.51
CA PHE A 69 -6.58 -1.53 3.05
C PHE A 69 -5.89 -2.80 2.57
N GLY A 70 -5.62 -3.70 3.51
CA GLY A 70 -5.35 -5.10 3.23
C GLY A 70 -6.67 -5.84 3.08
N ILE A 71 -6.91 -6.44 1.93
CA ILE A 71 -8.10 -7.22 1.61
C ILE A 71 -7.67 -8.68 1.63
N LYS A 72 -7.98 -9.39 2.70
CA LYS A 72 -7.64 -10.80 2.87
C LYS A 72 -8.85 -11.64 2.55
N LYS A 73 -8.73 -12.53 1.56
CA LYS A 73 -9.78 -13.50 1.26
C LYS A 73 -9.68 -14.67 2.23
N ARG A 74 -10.80 -15.00 2.87
CA ARG A 74 -10.83 -15.99 3.96
C ARG A 74 -10.54 -17.41 3.48
N ASP A 75 -10.99 -17.74 2.27
CA ASP A 75 -11.01 -19.13 1.80
C ASP A 75 -9.73 -19.58 1.11
N ASP A 76 -8.93 -18.66 0.57
CA ASP A 76 -7.72 -18.99 -0.21
C ASP A 76 -6.41 -18.40 0.36
N GLY A 77 -6.50 -17.65 1.46
CA GLY A 77 -5.34 -17.05 2.12
C GLY A 77 -4.67 -15.91 1.34
N SER A 78 -5.24 -15.48 0.21
CA SER A 78 -4.71 -14.39 -0.60
C SER A 78 -4.94 -13.05 0.07
N VAL A 79 -3.93 -12.18 0.03
CA VAL A 79 -4.03 -10.80 0.51
C VAL A 79 -3.80 -9.86 -0.66
N TYR A 80 -4.75 -8.96 -0.84
CA TYR A 80 -4.74 -7.90 -1.82
C TYR A 80 -4.64 -6.55 -1.13
N THR A 81 -4.27 -5.50 -1.86
CA THR A 81 -4.14 -4.16 -1.28
C THR A 81 -4.73 -3.10 -2.18
N GLN A 82 -5.49 -2.17 -1.60
CA GLN A 82 -6.03 -1.01 -2.32
C GLN A 82 -5.66 0.29 -1.60
N ILE A 83 -5.15 1.25 -2.38
CA ILE A 83 -4.88 2.60 -1.89
C ILE A 83 -6.21 3.36 -1.83
N ILE A 84 -6.53 3.95 -0.69
CA ILE A 84 -7.75 4.74 -0.52
C ILE A 84 -7.39 6.16 -0.09
N GLY A 85 -7.99 7.15 -0.74
CA GLY A 85 -7.73 8.56 -0.45
C GLY A 85 -8.07 8.98 0.98
N LYS A 86 -9.04 8.30 1.62
CA LYS A 86 -9.39 8.46 3.04
C LYS A 86 -9.83 7.13 3.63
N CYS A 87 -9.17 6.69 4.71
CA CYS A 87 -9.57 5.54 5.54
C CYS A 87 -10.85 5.89 6.32
N LEU A 88 -12.00 5.81 5.67
CA LEU A 88 -13.30 5.90 6.33
C LEU A 88 -14.09 4.67 5.94
N LYS A 89 -14.78 4.05 6.90
CA LYS A 89 -15.68 2.91 6.67
C LYS A 89 -16.63 3.14 5.48
N ILE A 90 -17.14 4.36 5.31
CA ILE A 90 -18.06 4.69 4.23
C ILE A 90 -17.41 4.66 2.84
N ASN A 91 -16.14 5.04 2.73
CA ASN A 91 -15.40 4.97 1.47
C ASN A 91 -15.10 3.52 1.11
N LEU A 92 -14.95 2.65 2.11
CA LEU A 92 -14.66 1.24 1.93
C LEU A 92 -15.88 0.47 1.38
N ILE A 93 -17.08 0.77 1.90
CA ILE A 93 -18.36 0.20 1.41
C ILE A 93 -18.72 0.74 0.02
N ALA A 94 -18.23 1.91 -0.37
CA ALA A 94 -18.48 2.45 -1.70
C ALA A 94 -17.61 1.79 -2.79
N HIS A 95 -16.48 1.17 -2.41
CA HIS A 95 -15.54 0.53 -3.32
C HIS A 95 -15.80 -0.98 -3.55
N TYR A 96 -16.65 -1.61 -2.72
CA TYR A 96 -16.98 -3.04 -2.72
C TYR A 96 -18.45 -3.26 -2.35
#